data_AF-B9SRV8-F1
#
_entry.id   AF-B9SRV8-F1
#
_cell.length_a   1.000
_cell.length_b   1.000
_cell.length_c   1.000
_cell.angle_alpha   90.00
_cell.angle_beta   90.00
_cell.angle_gamma   90.00
#
_symmetry.space_group_name_H-M   'P 1'
#
loop_
_entity.id
_entity.type
_entity.pdbx_description
1 polymer ?
#
loop_
_entity_poly.entity_id
_entity_poly.type
_entity_poly.pdbx_seq_one_letter_code
_entity_poly.pdbx_strand_id
1 'polypeptide(L)'
;MEQETGLSKQVAVIACAAMTFYYVAILYAPTVILQLPPPSSLKEFMIRRFICAAISSIVSVILCAFILPIPSMEASYLFGVYGIRLDHIWQAVVFPLSLTSLMYAGSFALKLFLLVDSWKEHANGGISFDSINLLFQNFITWMFSTASNVLVWRNYVVAPLTEELVFRACMIPLLLCGGLKISAIIFLCPVLFSLAHLNHWMEIYIRHNYSLLKASMVVGHLLAPLVAHIFCNFMGLPVVLARRTGMPVQLQLNSFF
;
A
#
# COMPACT_ATOMS: atom_id res chain seq x y z
N MET A 1 6.84 1.74 -37.17
CA MET A 1 7.68 2.87 -36.75
C MET A 1 7.64 2.87 -35.23
N GLU A 2 8.54 2.11 -34.61
CA GLU A 2 8.64 2.01 -33.15
C GLU A 2 9.15 3.34 -32.62
N GLN A 3 8.31 4.04 -31.87
CA GLN A 3 8.62 5.36 -31.33
C GLN A 3 9.52 5.12 -30.11
N GLU A 4 10.83 5.38 -30.27
CA GLU A 4 11.82 5.24 -29.20
C GLU A 4 11.44 6.12 -28.01
N THR A 5 10.87 5.49 -26.99
CA THR A 5 10.84 6.03 -25.64
C THR A 5 12.28 6.11 -25.14
N GLY A 6 12.75 7.28 -24.73
CA GLY A 6 14.11 7.48 -24.20
C GLY A 6 14.45 6.66 -22.95
N LEU A 7 13.49 5.95 -22.37
CA LEU A 7 13.67 5.06 -21.21
C LEU A 7 13.74 3.60 -21.65
N SER A 8 14.88 2.95 -21.41
CA SER A 8 15.06 1.51 -21.68
C SER A 8 14.33 0.63 -20.65
N LYS A 9 13.82 -0.54 -21.09
CA LYS A 9 13.22 -1.59 -20.25
C LYS A 9 14.08 -1.92 -19.04
N GLN A 10 15.39 -2.06 -19.24
CA GLN A 10 16.33 -2.41 -18.17
C GLN A 10 16.42 -1.30 -17.13
N VAL A 11 16.48 -0.04 -17.56
CA VAL A 11 16.56 1.12 -16.67
C VAL A 11 15.30 1.22 -15.81
N ALA A 12 14.11 1.01 -16.40
CA ALA A 12 12.86 1.02 -15.66
C ALA A 12 12.80 -0.08 -14.58
N VAL A 13 13.18 -1.32 -14.93
CA VAL A 13 13.17 -2.45 -13.99
C VAL A 13 14.21 -2.26 -12.89
N ILE A 14 15.43 -1.82 -13.23
CA ILE A 14 16.50 -1.53 -12.27
C ILE A 14 16.08 -0.40 -11.32
N ALA A 15 15.46 0.67 -11.83
CA ALA A 15 14.94 1.75 -11.00
C ALA A 15 13.87 1.27 -10.01
N CYS A 16 12.92 0.44 -10.46
CA CYS A 16 11.89 -0.13 -9.59
C CYS A 16 12.47 -1.06 -8.52
N ALA A 17 13.44 -1.91 -8.88
CA ALA A 17 14.15 -2.76 -7.94
C ALA A 17 14.95 -1.91 -6.92
N ALA A 18 15.67 -0.89 -7.38
CA ALA A 18 16.44 0.01 -6.53
C ALA A 18 15.56 0.75 -5.53
N MET A 19 14.41 1.29 -5.97
CA MET A 19 13.42 1.92 -5.08
C MET A 19 12.90 0.94 -4.03
N THR A 20 12.62 -0.32 -4.42
CA THR A 20 12.19 -1.38 -3.50
C THR A 20 13.23 -1.64 -2.41
N PHE A 21 14.48 -1.88 -2.80
CA PHE A 21 15.55 -2.16 -1.84
C PHE A 21 15.83 -0.95 -0.95
N TYR A 22 15.82 0.26 -1.50
CA TYR A 22 15.98 1.49 -0.73
C TYR A 22 14.87 1.68 0.30
N TYR A 23 13.60 1.46 -0.08
CA TYR A 23 12.45 1.53 0.81
C TYR A 23 12.57 0.57 2.00
N VAL A 24 12.95 -0.67 1.73
CA VAL A 24 13.15 -1.68 2.79
C VAL A 24 14.34 -1.31 3.68
N ALA A 25 15.48 -0.96 3.08
CA ALA A 25 16.71 -0.69 3.80
C ALA A 25 16.51 0.45 4.81
N ILE A 26 15.96 1.59 4.38
CA ILE A 26 15.77 2.75 5.25
C ILE A 26 14.67 2.52 6.31
N LEU A 27 13.65 1.71 6.00
CA LEU A 27 12.56 1.41 6.93
C LEU A 27 12.99 0.47 8.07
N TYR A 28 13.91 -0.47 7.82
CA TYR A 28 14.27 -1.52 8.76
C TYR A 28 15.68 -1.44 9.33
N ALA A 29 16.59 -0.75 8.66
CA ALA A 29 17.94 -0.51 9.14
C ALA A 29 18.25 0.99 9.37
N PRO A 30 17.33 1.82 9.92
CA PRO A 30 17.60 3.25 10.11
C PRO A 30 18.74 3.50 11.09
N THR A 31 18.90 2.66 12.12
CA THR A 31 20.01 2.72 13.08
C THR A 31 21.37 2.51 12.40
N VAL A 32 21.44 1.58 11.44
CA VAL A 32 22.69 1.25 10.74
C VAL A 32 22.99 2.28 9.65
N ILE A 33 21.96 2.70 8.90
CA ILE A 33 22.11 3.60 7.75
C ILE A 33 22.26 5.05 8.18
N LEU A 34 21.47 5.51 9.15
CA LEU A 34 21.42 6.90 9.60
C LEU A 34 22.20 7.12 10.92
N GLN A 35 22.89 6.09 11.42
CA GLN A 35 23.67 6.10 12.67
C GLN A 35 22.87 6.64 13.88
N LEU A 36 21.57 6.37 13.91
CA LEU A 36 20.68 6.86 14.97
C LEU A 36 20.89 6.03 16.25
N PRO A 37 20.81 6.63 17.46
CA PRO A 37 20.89 5.88 18.72
C PRO A 37 19.74 4.86 18.81
N PRO A 38 19.84 3.75 19.56
CA PRO A 38 18.73 2.81 19.70
C PRO A 38 17.49 3.50 20.31
N PRO A 39 16.27 3.20 19.85
CA PRO A 39 15.05 3.82 20.35
C PRO A 39 14.75 3.38 21.79
N SER A 40 14.30 4.32 22.63
CA SER A 40 14.00 4.06 24.05
C SER A 40 12.62 3.46 24.29
N SER A 41 11.70 3.63 23.33
CA SER A 41 10.31 3.16 23.42
C SER A 41 9.79 2.68 22.06
N LEU A 42 8.74 1.83 22.09
CA LEU A 42 8.06 1.37 20.87
C LEU A 42 7.50 2.54 20.06
N LYS A 43 6.94 3.56 20.72
CA LYS A 43 6.39 4.74 20.06
C LYS A 43 7.48 5.49 19.28
N GLU A 44 8.63 5.71 19.90
CA GLU A 44 9.77 6.35 19.25
C GLU A 44 10.31 5.51 18.08
N PHE A 45 10.43 4.19 18.25
CA PHE A 45 10.79 3.28 17.17
C PHE A 45 9.83 3.37 15.98
N MET A 46 8.52 3.41 16.22
CA MET A 46 7.51 3.52 15.16
C MET A 46 7.53 4.88 14.46
N ILE A 47 7.66 5.98 15.22
CA ILE A 47 7.77 7.33 14.64
C ILE A 47 8.98 7.44 13.70
N ARG A 48 10.14 6.90 14.11
CA ARG A 48 11.34 6.89 13.25
C ARG A 48 11.10 6.13 11.96
N ARG A 49 10.41 4.98 12.02
CA ARG A 49 10.03 4.21 10.82
C ARG A 49 9.06 4.97 9.93
N PHE A 50 8.12 5.71 10.50
CA PHE A 50 7.20 6.56 9.72
C PHE A 50 7.95 7.66 8.98
N ILE A 51 8.90 8.33 9.65
CA ILE A 51 9.73 9.35 9.02
C ILE A 51 10.57 8.74 7.90
N CYS A 52 11.18 7.57 8.12
CA CYS A 52 11.96 6.87 7.10
C CYS A 52 11.11 6.47 5.89
N ALA A 53 9.90 5.94 6.13
CA ALA A 53 8.94 5.61 5.07
C ALA A 53 8.55 6.86 4.26
N ALA A 54 8.28 7.98 4.93
CA ALA A 54 7.93 9.25 4.29
C ALA A 54 9.09 9.78 3.43
N ILE A 55 10.31 9.82 3.98
CA ILE A 55 11.52 10.23 3.24
C ILE A 55 11.72 9.34 2.01
N SER A 56 11.64 8.02 2.20
CA SER A 56 11.80 7.07 1.09
C SER A 56 10.76 7.28 -0.01
N SER A 57 9.52 7.55 0.38
CA SER A 57 8.41 7.81 -0.54
C SER A 57 8.64 9.10 -1.33
N ILE A 58 9.07 10.18 -0.67
CA ILE A 58 9.42 11.45 -1.32
C ILE A 58 10.58 11.25 -2.31
N VAL A 59 11.65 10.57 -1.89
CA VAL A 59 12.79 10.27 -2.76
C VAL A 59 12.35 9.44 -3.97
N SER A 60 11.46 8.46 -3.79
CA SER A 60 10.94 7.64 -4.89
C SER A 60 10.12 8.46 -5.89
N VAL A 61 9.28 9.38 -5.41
CA VAL A 61 8.52 10.31 -6.26
C VAL A 61 9.47 11.23 -7.04
N ILE A 62 10.49 11.79 -6.39
CA ILE A 62 11.46 12.67 -7.04
C ILE A 62 12.26 11.89 -8.11
N LEU A 63 12.79 10.72 -7.76
CA LEU A 63 13.51 9.85 -8.70
C LEU A 63 12.65 9.45 -9.88
N CYS A 64 11.39 9.08 -9.66
CA CYS A 64 10.46 8.75 -10.72
C CYS A 64 10.23 9.93 -11.68
N ALA A 65 10.04 11.15 -11.14
CA ALA A 65 9.89 12.36 -11.96
C ALA A 65 11.11 12.64 -12.84
N PHE A 66 12.32 12.38 -12.34
CA PHE A 66 13.56 12.57 -13.11
C PHE A 66 13.82 11.49 -14.17
N ILE A 67 13.41 10.25 -13.91
CA ILE A 67 13.64 9.12 -14.83
C ILE A 67 12.57 9.09 -15.94
N LEU A 68 11.36 9.54 -15.64
CA LEU A 68 10.29 9.58 -16.64
C LEU A 68 10.58 10.64 -17.71
N PRO A 69 10.40 10.30 -19.01
CA PRO A 69 10.54 11.25 -20.09
C PRO A 69 9.29 12.15 -20.18
N ILE A 70 9.04 12.97 -19.15
CA ILE A 70 7.88 13.86 -19.10
C ILE A 70 8.17 15.21 -19.76
N PRO A 71 7.25 15.73 -20.59
CA PRO A 71 7.44 16.99 -21.31
C PRO A 71 7.28 18.23 -20.41
N SER A 72 6.55 18.13 -19.30
CA SER A 72 6.34 19.22 -18.34
C SER A 72 6.41 18.72 -16.90
N MET A 73 6.98 19.55 -16.03
CA MET A 73 7.06 19.32 -14.57
C MET A 73 5.90 19.99 -13.82
N GLU A 74 4.79 20.25 -14.51
CA GLU A 74 3.60 20.82 -13.88
C GLU A 74 2.95 19.81 -12.93
N ALA A 75 2.56 20.27 -11.74
CA ALA A 75 2.02 19.41 -10.69
C ALA A 75 0.75 18.65 -11.12
N SER A 76 -0.15 19.30 -11.88
CA SER A 76 -1.37 18.69 -12.41
C SER A 76 -1.07 17.50 -13.32
N TYR A 77 -0.05 17.64 -14.18
CA TYR A 77 0.40 16.59 -15.08
C TYR A 77 1.07 15.44 -14.31
N LEU A 78 1.93 15.76 -13.34
CA LEU A 78 2.58 14.78 -12.46
C LEU A 78 1.57 13.96 -11.65
N PHE A 79 0.54 14.59 -11.07
CA PHE A 79 -0.51 13.87 -10.35
C PHE A 79 -1.28 12.92 -11.27
N GLY A 80 -1.55 13.34 -12.51
CA GLY A 80 -2.14 12.47 -13.53
C GLY A 80 -1.27 11.25 -13.86
N VAL A 81 0.04 11.45 -14.04
CA VAL A 81 1.01 10.38 -14.32
C VAL A 81 1.14 9.41 -13.14
N TYR A 82 1.18 9.92 -11.91
CA TYR A 82 1.19 9.11 -10.69
C TYR A 82 -0.15 8.43 -10.39
N GLY A 83 -1.19 8.69 -11.18
CA GLY A 83 -2.51 8.10 -10.98
C GLY A 83 -3.27 8.68 -9.79
N ILE A 84 -2.82 9.80 -9.23
CA ILE A 84 -3.51 10.53 -8.17
C ILE A 84 -4.64 11.33 -8.84
N ARG A 85 -5.85 10.76 -8.82
CA ARG A 85 -7.05 11.36 -9.39
C ARG A 85 -8.20 11.33 -8.39
N LEU A 86 -9.05 12.35 -8.49
CA LEU A 86 -10.31 12.41 -7.75
C LEU A 86 -11.47 11.78 -8.52
N ASP A 87 -11.31 11.64 -9.84
CA ASP A 87 -12.27 10.96 -10.70
C ASP A 87 -12.33 9.47 -10.34
N HIS A 88 -13.54 8.92 -10.27
CA HIS A 88 -13.79 7.50 -9.95
C HIS A 88 -13.32 7.04 -8.56
N ILE A 89 -13.19 7.97 -7.59
CA ILE A 89 -12.78 7.63 -6.22
C ILE A 89 -13.71 6.61 -5.56
N TRP A 90 -15.01 6.62 -5.90
CA TRP A 90 -15.95 5.66 -5.33
C TRP A 90 -15.64 4.24 -5.81
N GLN A 91 -15.30 4.02 -7.09
CA GLN A 91 -14.87 2.71 -7.59
C GLN A 91 -13.57 2.26 -6.91
N ALA A 92 -12.61 3.19 -6.81
CA ALA A 92 -11.31 2.94 -6.18
C ALA A 92 -11.42 2.57 -4.69
N VAL A 93 -12.49 3.00 -4.01
CA VAL A 93 -12.78 2.65 -2.62
C VAL A 93 -13.64 1.38 -2.52
N VAL A 94 -14.74 1.31 -3.28
CA VAL A 94 -15.73 0.24 -3.15
C VAL A 94 -15.18 -1.11 -3.61
N PHE A 95 -14.44 -1.19 -4.73
CA PHE A 95 -13.96 -2.49 -5.21
C PHE A 95 -12.93 -3.14 -4.28
N PRO A 96 -11.85 -2.45 -3.84
CA PRO A 96 -10.88 -3.05 -2.92
C PRO A 96 -11.48 -3.36 -1.54
N LEU A 97 -12.38 -2.50 -1.02
CA LEU A 97 -13.04 -2.76 0.26
C LEU A 97 -13.99 -3.94 0.19
N SER A 98 -14.78 -4.05 -0.89
CA SER A 98 -15.72 -5.18 -1.07
C SER A 98 -14.98 -6.50 -1.18
N LEU A 99 -13.87 -6.51 -1.91
CA LEU A 99 -13.01 -7.69 -2.03
C LEU A 99 -12.39 -8.09 -0.69
N THR A 100 -11.84 -7.12 0.04
CA THR A 100 -11.24 -7.38 1.35
C THR A 100 -12.32 -7.88 2.32
N SER A 101 -13.50 -7.26 2.32
CA SER A 101 -14.65 -7.69 3.10
C SER A 101 -15.08 -9.12 2.76
N LEU A 102 -15.09 -9.51 1.48
CA LEU A 102 -15.41 -10.86 1.05
C LEU A 102 -14.42 -11.89 1.62
N MET A 103 -13.12 -11.60 1.59
CA MET A 103 -12.10 -12.50 2.16
C MET A 103 -12.25 -12.67 3.68
N TYR A 104 -12.70 -11.64 4.38
CA TYR A 104 -12.90 -11.65 5.83
C TYR A 104 -14.36 -11.86 6.26
N ALA A 105 -15.26 -12.17 5.33
CA ALA A 105 -16.71 -12.24 5.58
C ALA A 105 -17.06 -13.27 6.67
N GLY A 106 -16.35 -14.41 6.71
CA GLY A 106 -16.54 -15.44 7.74
C GLY A 106 -16.21 -14.94 9.15
N SER A 107 -15.04 -14.32 9.32
CA SER A 107 -14.62 -13.74 10.61
C SER A 107 -15.50 -12.57 11.03
N PHE A 108 -15.96 -11.77 10.05
CA PHE A 108 -16.87 -10.66 10.28
C PHE A 108 -18.25 -11.16 10.75
N ALA A 109 -18.82 -12.17 10.07
CA ALA A 109 -20.10 -12.77 10.45
C ALA A 109 -20.05 -13.38 11.85
N LEU A 110 -18.96 -14.06 12.22
CA LEU A 110 -18.78 -14.63 13.55
C LEU A 110 -18.71 -13.54 14.64
N LYS A 111 -17.97 -12.45 14.40
CA LYS A 111 -17.95 -11.31 15.33
C LYS A 111 -19.31 -10.63 15.45
N LEU A 112 -20.04 -10.48 14.34
CA LEU A 112 -21.37 -9.89 14.33
C LEU A 112 -22.35 -10.76 15.12
N PHE A 113 -22.28 -12.08 14.95
CA PHE A 113 -23.08 -13.03 15.70
C PHE A 113 -22.83 -12.94 17.22
N LEU A 114 -21.56 -12.91 17.64
CA LEU A 114 -21.19 -12.72 19.05
C LEU A 114 -21.67 -11.37 19.63
N LEU A 115 -21.64 -10.31 18.83
CA LEU A 115 -22.16 -8.99 19.21
C LEU A 115 -23.68 -9.01 19.40
N VAL A 116 -24.40 -9.70 18.51
CA VAL A 116 -25.85 -9.87 18.59
C VAL A 116 -26.23 -10.70 19.83
N ASP A 117 -25.49 -11.78 20.12
CA ASP A 117 -25.71 -12.59 21.32
C ASP A 117 -25.45 -11.78 22.59
N SER A 118 -24.34 -11.05 22.67
CA SER A 118 -24.00 -10.19 23.81
C SER A 118 -25.01 -9.05 23.99
N TRP A 119 -25.53 -8.48 22.89
CA TRP A 119 -26.60 -7.49 22.91
C TRP A 119 -27.90 -8.08 23.45
N LYS A 120 -28.27 -9.29 23.03
CA LYS A 120 -29.51 -9.95 23.44
C LYS A 120 -29.52 -10.27 24.94
N GLU A 121 -28.36 -10.58 25.52
CA GLU A 121 -28.21 -10.74 26.98
C GLU A 121 -28.38 -9.41 27.74
N HIS A 122 -27.89 -8.29 27.19
CA HIS A 122 -28.03 -6.96 27.81
C HIS A 122 -29.42 -6.32 27.57
N ALA A 123 -30.14 -6.70 26.52
CA ALA A 123 -31.42 -6.11 26.12
C ALA A 123 -32.61 -6.56 26.99
N ASN A 124 -32.43 -7.51 27.92
CA ASN A 124 -33.46 -7.87 28.89
C ASN A 124 -33.84 -6.72 29.87
N GLY A 125 -33.12 -5.58 29.83
CA GLY A 125 -33.43 -4.36 30.59
C GLY A 125 -34.09 -3.22 29.80
N GLY A 126 -34.42 -3.40 28.52
CA GLY A 126 -34.98 -2.35 27.65
C GLY A 126 -33.94 -1.34 27.12
N ILE A 127 -34.16 -0.84 25.89
CA ILE A 127 -33.27 0.14 25.25
C ILE A 127 -33.61 1.53 25.77
N SER A 128 -32.91 2.00 26.81
CA SER A 128 -33.02 3.37 27.32
C SER A 128 -32.21 4.34 26.46
N PHE A 129 -32.63 5.61 26.41
CA PHE A 129 -31.88 6.72 25.81
C PHE A 129 -30.47 6.87 26.45
N ASP A 130 -30.34 6.51 27.73
CA ASP A 130 -29.06 6.48 28.45
C ASP A 130 -28.11 5.41 27.90
N SER A 131 -28.64 4.27 27.44
CA SER A 131 -27.85 3.21 26.81
C SER A 131 -27.26 3.65 25.47
N ILE A 132 -28.01 4.44 24.69
CA ILE A 132 -27.54 5.00 23.41
C ILE A 132 -26.44 6.04 23.65
N ASN A 133 -26.63 6.92 24.62
CA ASN A 133 -25.59 7.89 25.01
C ASN A 133 -24.32 7.19 25.50
N LEU A 134 -24.44 6.13 26.30
CA LEU A 134 -23.29 5.34 26.75
C LEU A 134 -22.55 4.67 25.58
N LEU A 135 -23.28 4.08 24.63
CA LEU A 135 -22.70 3.51 23.41
C LEU A 135 -21.96 4.57 22.58
N PHE A 136 -22.55 5.76 22.43
CA PHE A 136 -21.92 6.86 21.71
C PHE A 136 -20.65 7.34 22.43
N GLN A 137 -20.68 7.50 23.75
CA GLN A 137 -19.50 7.89 24.54
C GLN A 137 -18.39 6.83 24.49
N ASN A 138 -18.75 5.55 24.56
CA ASN A 138 -17.82 4.43 24.40
C ASN A 138 -17.21 4.42 22.99
N PHE A 139 -18.02 4.70 21.96
CA PHE A 139 -17.54 4.84 20.59
C PHE A 139 -16.56 6.01 20.43
N ILE A 140 -16.89 7.18 20.98
CA ILE A 140 -16.02 8.37 20.93
C ILE A 140 -14.70 8.12 21.67
N THR A 141 -14.76 7.51 22.86
CA THR A 141 -13.57 7.17 23.64
C THR A 141 -12.71 6.12 22.94
N TRP A 142 -13.34 5.11 22.34
CA TRP A 142 -12.66 4.14 21.48
C TRP A 142 -12.02 4.83 20.27
N MET A 143 -12.69 5.77 19.62
CA MET A 143 -12.15 6.55 18.50
C MET A 143 -10.92 7.36 18.92
N PHE A 144 -10.97 8.09 20.05
CA PHE A 144 -9.82 8.84 20.57
C PHE A 144 -8.66 7.93 21.00
N SER A 145 -8.96 6.80 21.66
CA SER A 145 -7.96 5.80 22.03
C SER A 145 -7.31 5.16 20.79
N THR A 146 -8.08 4.95 19.75
CA THR A 146 -7.64 4.39 18.47
C THR A 146 -6.77 5.40 17.71
N ALA A 147 -7.18 6.68 17.68
CA ALA A 147 -6.45 7.77 17.04
C ALA A 147 -5.13 8.12 17.75
N SER A 148 -4.98 7.82 19.04
CA SER A 148 -3.70 8.03 19.74
C SER A 148 -2.73 6.85 19.60
N ASN A 149 -3.20 5.70 19.10
CA ASN A 149 -2.39 4.50 18.97
C ASN A 149 -1.55 4.53 17.69
N VAL A 150 -0.23 4.57 17.84
CA VAL A 150 0.71 4.59 16.72
C VAL A 150 0.61 3.35 15.82
N LEU A 151 0.22 2.19 16.36
CA LEU A 151 0.01 0.98 15.54
C LEU A 151 -1.21 1.12 14.64
N VAL A 152 -2.27 1.80 15.08
CA VAL A 152 -3.46 2.04 14.25
C VAL A 152 -3.07 2.93 13.06
N TRP A 153 -2.34 4.01 13.32
CA TRP A 153 -1.81 4.87 12.25
C TRP A 153 -0.92 4.10 11.28
N ARG A 154 -0.07 3.19 11.78
CA ARG A 154 0.74 2.30 10.93
C ARG A 154 -0.13 1.47 10.01
N ASN A 155 -1.14 0.80 10.57
CA ASN A 155 -1.95 -0.19 9.86
C ASN A 155 -2.88 0.44 8.81
N TYR A 156 -3.48 1.58 9.13
CA TYR A 156 -4.56 2.16 8.33
C TYR A 156 -4.15 3.33 7.46
N VAL A 157 -3.05 4.02 7.79
CA VAL A 157 -2.68 5.25 7.09
C VAL A 157 -1.27 5.18 6.53
N VAL A 158 -0.26 5.07 7.40
CA VAL A 158 1.14 5.27 6.98
C VAL A 158 1.63 4.16 6.06
N ALA A 159 1.43 2.89 6.43
CA ALA A 159 1.88 1.78 5.59
C ALA A 159 1.11 1.75 4.25
N PRO A 160 -0.25 1.74 4.23
CA PRO A 160 -0.98 1.71 2.95
C PRO A 160 -0.65 2.89 2.04
N LEU A 161 -0.52 4.11 2.58
CA LEU A 161 -0.25 5.31 1.78
C LEU A 161 1.15 5.26 1.15
N THR A 162 2.17 4.95 1.94
CA THR A 162 3.56 4.93 1.45
C THR A 162 3.81 3.76 0.50
N GLU A 163 3.19 2.61 0.77
CA GLU A 163 3.25 1.45 -0.10
C GLU A 163 2.59 1.70 -1.45
N GLU A 164 1.37 2.27 -1.47
CA GLU A 164 0.68 2.59 -2.73
C GLU A 164 1.44 3.64 -3.54
N LEU A 165 2.02 4.65 -2.87
CA LEU A 165 2.80 5.69 -3.56
C LEU A 165 4.07 5.10 -4.22
N VAL A 166 4.85 4.30 -3.48
CA VAL A 166 6.12 3.76 -4.00
C VAL A 166 5.87 2.64 -5.01
N PHE A 167 5.08 1.63 -4.65
CA PHE A 167 4.96 0.39 -5.42
C PHE A 167 3.95 0.45 -6.56
N ARG A 168 3.05 1.44 -6.54
CA ARG A 168 2.06 1.61 -7.60
C ARG A 168 2.25 2.93 -8.34
N ALA A 169 2.16 4.06 -7.62
CA ALA A 169 2.21 5.37 -8.26
C ALA A 169 3.56 5.63 -8.95
N CYS A 170 4.69 5.29 -8.32
CA CYS A 170 6.01 5.48 -8.94
C CYS A 170 6.40 4.36 -9.92
N MET A 171 6.15 3.09 -9.58
CA MET A 171 6.65 1.96 -10.38
C MET A 171 5.87 1.74 -11.68
N ILE A 172 4.54 1.83 -11.66
CA ILE A 172 3.73 1.54 -12.85
C ILE A 172 4.08 2.48 -14.02
N PRO A 173 4.15 3.81 -13.85
CA PRO A 173 4.53 4.72 -14.93
C PRO A 173 5.93 4.44 -15.48
N LEU A 174 6.91 4.13 -14.62
CA LEU A 174 8.27 3.78 -15.07
C LEU A 174 8.27 2.53 -15.95
N LEU A 175 7.57 1.48 -15.53
CA LEU A 175 7.50 0.23 -16.29
C LEU A 175 6.72 0.40 -17.60
N LEU A 176 5.65 1.20 -17.60
CA LEU A 176 4.90 1.54 -18.80
C LEU A 176 5.76 2.34 -19.79
N CYS A 177 6.46 3.38 -19.33
CA CYS A 177 7.35 4.20 -20.16
C CYS A 177 8.60 3.43 -20.61
N GLY A 178 9.03 2.42 -19.86
CA GLY A 178 10.07 1.48 -20.29
C GLY A 178 9.61 0.51 -21.38
N GLY A 179 8.33 0.53 -21.77
CA GLY A 179 7.80 -0.32 -22.84
C GLY A 179 7.49 -1.77 -22.41
N LEU A 180 7.25 -2.01 -21.12
CA LEU A 180 6.75 -3.31 -20.66
C LEU A 180 5.26 -3.44 -21.00
N LYS A 181 4.83 -4.68 -21.30
CA LYS A 181 3.42 -5.01 -21.51
C LYS A 181 2.67 -4.90 -20.17
N ILE A 182 1.43 -4.41 -20.20
CA ILE A 182 0.57 -4.29 -19.00
C ILE A 182 0.46 -5.62 -18.24
N SER A 183 0.33 -6.74 -18.96
CA SER A 183 0.29 -8.07 -18.34
C SER A 183 1.53 -8.34 -17.49
N ALA A 184 2.72 -7.95 -17.94
CA ALA A 184 3.94 -8.11 -17.16
C ALA A 184 3.95 -7.20 -15.93
N ILE A 185 3.43 -5.98 -16.04
CA ILE A 185 3.37 -5.01 -14.92
C ILE A 185 2.42 -5.49 -13.81
N ILE A 186 1.26 -6.05 -14.18
CA ILE A 186 0.29 -6.62 -13.23
C ILE A 186 0.93 -7.68 -12.34
N PHE A 187 1.89 -8.46 -12.84
CA PHE A 187 2.62 -9.46 -12.04
C PHE A 187 3.89 -8.92 -11.39
N LEU A 188 4.66 -8.09 -12.10
CA LEU A 188 5.97 -7.62 -11.63
C LEU A 188 5.86 -6.67 -10.43
N CYS A 189 4.91 -5.73 -10.44
CA CYS A 189 4.72 -4.79 -9.32
C CYS A 189 4.39 -5.53 -8.00
N PRO A 190 3.39 -6.45 -7.96
CA PRO A 190 3.12 -7.24 -6.76
C PRO A 190 4.28 -8.14 -6.33
N VAL A 191 5.11 -8.63 -7.26
CA VAL A 191 6.32 -9.40 -6.91
C VAL A 191 7.33 -8.50 -6.20
N LEU A 192 7.65 -7.32 -6.71
CA LEU A 192 8.56 -6.37 -6.05
C LEU A 192 8.02 -5.93 -4.67
N PHE A 193 6.72 -5.65 -4.58
CA PHE A 193 6.05 -5.37 -3.30
C PHE A 193 6.17 -6.53 -2.30
N SER A 194 5.99 -7.77 -2.76
CA SER A 194 6.11 -8.97 -1.94
C SER A 194 7.56 -9.21 -1.48
N LEU A 195 8.56 -8.91 -2.33
CA LEU A 195 9.98 -8.99 -1.96
C LEU A 195 10.32 -8.01 -0.83
N ALA A 196 9.70 -6.83 -0.80
CA ALA A 196 9.92 -5.87 0.28
C ALA A 196 9.53 -6.42 1.66
N HIS A 197 8.55 -7.33 1.69
CA HIS A 197 8.04 -7.95 2.90
C HIS A 197 8.84 -9.18 3.36
N LEU A 198 9.73 -9.73 2.52
CA LEU A 198 10.63 -10.83 2.91
C LEU A 198 11.56 -10.46 4.07
N ASN A 199 11.81 -9.16 4.27
CA ASN A 199 12.64 -8.72 5.38
C ASN A 199 12.07 -9.13 6.75
N HIS A 200 10.75 -9.20 6.90
CA HIS A 200 10.11 -9.71 8.13
C HIS A 200 10.39 -11.20 8.34
N TRP A 201 10.41 -11.98 7.26
CA TRP A 201 10.72 -13.40 7.31
C TRP A 201 12.17 -13.63 7.74
N MET A 202 13.11 -12.83 7.21
CA MET A 202 14.51 -12.86 7.61
C MET A 202 14.70 -12.42 9.07
N GLU A 203 13.99 -11.39 9.53
CA GLU A 203 14.05 -10.93 10.91
C GLU A 203 13.61 -12.01 11.91
N ILE A 204 12.49 -12.71 11.62
CA ILE A 204 11.99 -13.79 12.48
C ILE A 204 12.91 -15.01 12.46
N TYR A 205 13.44 -15.37 11.28
CA TYR A 205 14.42 -16.44 11.15
C TYR A 205 15.67 -16.18 12.01
N ILE A 206 16.26 -14.99 11.87
CA ILE A 206 17.51 -14.62 12.56
C ILE A 206 17.29 -14.44 14.07
N ARG A 207 16.20 -13.78 14.49
CA ARG A 207 15.99 -13.46 15.92
C ARG A 207 15.39 -14.59 16.75
N HIS A 208 14.53 -15.42 16.17
CA HIS A 208 13.84 -16.48 16.90
C HIS A 208 14.39 -17.89 16.60
N ASN A 209 15.42 -18.00 15.74
CA ASN A 209 16.05 -19.27 15.36
C ASN A 209 15.01 -20.31 14.88
N TYR A 210 13.93 -19.83 14.26
CA TYR A 210 12.87 -20.68 13.75
C TYR A 210 13.29 -21.34 12.45
N SER A 211 12.99 -22.63 12.28
CA SER A 211 13.09 -23.29 10.98
C SER A 211 12.29 -22.50 9.94
N LEU A 212 12.78 -22.40 8.70
CA LEU A 212 12.15 -21.65 7.59
C LEU A 212 10.64 -21.91 7.45
N LEU A 213 10.24 -23.16 7.70
CA LEU A 213 8.86 -23.63 7.62
C LEU A 213 7.98 -23.00 8.72
N LYS A 214 8.45 -22.93 9.97
CA LYS A 214 7.76 -22.24 11.08
C LYS A 214 7.71 -20.72 10.87
N ALA A 215 8.78 -20.11 10.39
CA ALA A 215 8.79 -18.68 10.05
C ALA A 215 7.78 -18.38 8.93
N SER A 216 7.62 -19.28 7.93
CA SER A 216 6.63 -19.12 6.86
C SER A 216 5.18 -19.24 7.35
N MET A 217 4.90 -20.10 8.34
CA MET A 217 3.56 -20.21 8.92
C MET A 217 3.19 -18.97 9.74
N VAL A 218 4.16 -18.36 10.44
CA VAL A 218 3.93 -17.19 11.31
C VAL A 218 3.78 -15.89 10.51
N VAL A 219 4.61 -15.68 9.49
CA VAL A 219 4.53 -14.48 8.63
C VAL A 219 3.37 -14.56 7.64
N GLY A 220 2.86 -15.77 7.39
CA GLY A 220 1.90 -16.04 6.33
C GLY A 220 2.61 -16.23 5.00
N HIS A 221 1.97 -16.98 4.09
CA HIS A 221 2.48 -17.15 2.74
C HIS A 221 2.50 -15.79 2.01
N LEU A 222 3.65 -15.45 1.40
CA LEU A 222 3.80 -14.33 0.46
C LEU A 222 2.74 -14.32 -0.65
N LEU A 223 2.13 -15.48 -0.90
CA LEU A 223 1.03 -15.68 -1.83
C LEU A 223 -0.19 -14.82 -1.49
N ALA A 224 -0.51 -14.59 -0.22
CA ALA A 224 -1.69 -13.82 0.18
C ALA A 224 -1.60 -12.34 -0.26
N PRO A 225 -0.57 -11.56 0.13
CA PRO A 225 -0.42 -10.20 -0.37
C PRO A 225 -0.19 -10.17 -1.89
N LEU A 226 0.54 -11.14 -2.45
CA LEU A 226 0.76 -11.22 -3.90
C LEU A 226 -0.56 -11.37 -4.67
N VAL A 227 -1.39 -12.34 -4.30
CA VAL A 227 -2.68 -12.60 -4.98
C VAL A 227 -3.65 -11.45 -4.79
N ALA A 228 -3.74 -10.89 -3.57
CA ALA A 228 -4.58 -9.73 -3.31
C ALA A 228 -4.15 -8.53 -4.17
N HIS A 229 -2.85 -8.23 -4.27
CA HIS A 229 -2.36 -7.12 -5.09
C HIS A 229 -2.46 -7.40 -6.60
N ILE A 230 -2.24 -8.64 -7.06
CA ILE A 230 -2.47 -9.01 -8.47
C ILE A 230 -3.94 -8.79 -8.83
N PHE A 231 -4.86 -9.24 -7.97
CA PHE A 231 -6.28 -9.08 -8.20
C PHE A 231 -6.72 -7.62 -8.10
N CYS A 232 -6.23 -6.85 -7.13
CA CYS A 232 -6.47 -5.40 -7.04
C CYS A 232 -5.91 -4.66 -8.26
N ASN A 233 -4.75 -5.07 -8.77
CA ASN A 233 -4.20 -4.53 -10.01
C ASN A 233 -5.06 -4.91 -11.21
N PHE A 234 -5.54 -6.15 -11.29
CA PHE A 234 -6.44 -6.60 -12.35
C PHE A 234 -7.81 -5.89 -12.28
N MET A 235 -8.40 -5.70 -11.10
CA MET A 235 -9.67 -4.98 -10.94
C MET A 235 -9.53 -3.47 -11.11
N GLY A 236 -8.39 -2.91 -10.72
CA GLY A 236 -8.03 -1.51 -10.92
C GLY A 236 -7.49 -1.19 -12.32
N LEU A 237 -7.28 -2.20 -13.17
CA LEU A 237 -6.95 -2.10 -14.59
C LEU A 237 -7.83 -3.10 -15.36
N PRO A 238 -9.11 -2.77 -15.68
CA PRO A 238 -9.36 -2.21 -17.02
C PRO A 238 -10.67 -1.39 -17.21
N VAL A 239 -10.62 -0.27 -17.96
CA VAL A 239 -11.65 0.13 -18.96
C VAL A 239 -10.93 0.88 -20.09
N VAL A 240 -11.09 0.41 -21.31
CA VAL A 240 -10.44 0.90 -22.54
C VAL A 240 -11.32 1.99 -23.16
N LEU A 241 -10.87 3.27 -23.22
CA LEU A 241 -11.30 4.41 -24.10
C LEU A 241 -11.66 5.75 -23.40
N ALA A 242 -10.84 6.80 -23.60
CA ALA A 242 -11.10 8.24 -23.37
C ALA A 242 -9.89 9.19 -23.70
N ARG A 243 -9.44 9.22 -24.96
CA ARG A 243 -8.26 9.98 -25.48
C ARG A 243 -7.98 11.34 -24.79
N ARG A 244 -6.81 11.53 -24.13
CA ARG A 244 -6.34 12.86 -23.66
C ARG A 244 -5.05 13.31 -24.37
N THR A 245 -5.04 14.53 -24.88
CA THR A 245 -3.94 15.16 -25.62
C THR A 245 -2.82 15.63 -24.67
N GLY A 246 -1.57 15.21 -24.92
CA GLY A 246 -0.37 15.74 -24.23
C GLY A 246 0.49 14.74 -23.45
N MET A 247 0.07 13.48 -23.29
CA MET A 247 0.90 12.43 -22.70
C MET A 247 1.78 11.73 -23.76
N PRO A 248 2.93 11.12 -23.41
CA PRO A 248 3.67 10.22 -24.29
C PRO A 248 2.73 9.16 -24.87
N VAL A 249 2.84 8.80 -26.14
CA VAL A 249 1.89 7.91 -26.85
C VAL A 249 1.67 6.57 -26.13
N GLN A 250 2.68 6.04 -25.42
CA GLN A 250 2.57 4.83 -24.61
C GLN A 250 1.81 5.05 -23.29
N LEU A 251 1.96 6.22 -22.68
CA LEU A 251 1.04 6.67 -21.64
C LEU A 251 -0.32 6.91 -22.29
N GLN A 252 -0.53 7.64 -23.40
CA GLN A 252 -1.85 7.81 -24.05
C GLN A 252 -2.57 6.51 -24.46
N LEU A 253 -1.83 5.49 -24.90
CA LEU A 253 -2.36 4.16 -25.23
C LEU A 253 -2.64 3.31 -23.97
N ASN A 254 -1.98 3.61 -22.84
CA ASN A 254 -2.10 2.87 -21.57
C ASN A 254 -2.59 3.74 -20.39
N SER A 255 -3.09 4.94 -20.66
CA SER A 255 -3.59 5.96 -19.71
C SER A 255 -5.10 6.07 -19.85
N PHE A 256 -5.73 4.96 -20.24
CA PHE A 256 -7.10 4.70 -19.84
C PHE A 256 -7.13 4.16 -18.43
N PHE A 257 -6.85 5.12 -17.56
CA PHE A 257 -7.53 5.26 -16.31
C PHE A 257 -8.81 6.10 -16.47
#